data_AF-A0A9W3WYN6-F1
#
_entry.id   AF-A0A9W3WYN6-F1
#
_cell.length_a   1.000
_cell.length_b   1.000
_cell.length_c   1.000
_cell.angle_alpha   90.00
_cell.angle_beta   90.00
_cell.angle_gamma   90.00
#
_symmetry.space_group_name_H-M   'P 1'
#
loop_
_entity.id
_entity.type
_entity.pdbx_description
1 polymer ?
#
loop_
_entity_poly.entity_id
_entity_poly.type
_entity_poly.pdbx_seq_one_letter_code
_entity_poly.pdbx_strand_id
1 'polypeptide(L)'
;MGRTKEELKMLFVTGYKPTQQDFTDLIDVAGGQGPKGDAGVKGDTGAKGEVGAKGADGKNGTNGVNGIGVKSISLTVDSAGKITGGTWIGTDDKSNAITINS
;
A
#
# COMPACT_ATOMS: atom_id res chain seq x y z
N MET A 1 -74.49 0.85 9.22
CA MET A 1 -73.48 0.96 10.30
C MET A 1 -72.88 -0.43 10.46
N GLY A 2 -71.57 -0.59 10.25
CA GLY A 2 -70.89 -1.89 10.43
C GLY A 2 -70.78 -2.26 11.92
N ARG A 3 -70.59 -3.54 12.22
CA ARG A 3 -70.45 -4.05 13.60
C ARG A 3 -69.14 -3.59 14.23
N THR A 4 -69.13 -3.37 15.53
CA THR A 4 -67.96 -2.97 16.32
C THR A 4 -67.03 -4.16 16.60
N LYS A 5 -65.79 -3.87 17.02
CA LYS A 5 -64.77 -4.88 17.36
C LYS A 5 -65.25 -5.83 18.47
N GLU A 6 -65.99 -5.30 19.43
CA GLU A 6 -66.52 -6.01 20.58
C GLU A 6 -67.67 -6.94 20.18
N GLU A 7 -68.54 -6.51 19.26
CA GLU A 7 -69.63 -7.33 18.72
C GLU A 7 -69.08 -8.50 17.88
N LEU A 8 -68.08 -8.24 17.03
CA LEU A 8 -67.42 -9.28 16.25
C LEU A 8 -66.74 -10.31 17.15
N LYS A 9 -66.05 -9.90 18.22
CA LYS A 9 -65.45 -10.83 19.19
C LYS A 9 -66.48 -11.74 19.86
N MET A 10 -67.65 -11.21 20.23
CA MET A 10 -68.71 -12.01 20.86
C MET A 10 -69.32 -13.05 19.91
N LEU A 11 -69.38 -12.78 18.61
CA LEU A 11 -69.81 -13.76 17.60
C LEU A 11 -68.86 -14.98 17.56
N PHE A 12 -67.55 -14.78 17.51
CA PHE A 12 -66.59 -15.90 17.49
C PHE A 12 -66.60 -16.76 18.78
N VAL A 13 -66.93 -16.17 19.93
CA VAL A 13 -66.99 -16.88 21.22
C VAL A 13 -68.25 -17.75 21.36
N THR A 14 -69.33 -17.40 20.68
CA THR A 14 -70.65 -18.08 20.81
C THR A 14 -70.83 -19.29 19.89
N GLY A 15 -69.79 -19.70 19.16
CA GLY A 15 -69.88 -20.80 18.18
C GLY A 15 -70.62 -20.43 16.90
N TYR A 16 -70.84 -19.13 16.67
CA TYR A 16 -71.39 -18.60 15.43
C TYR A 16 -70.49 -18.97 14.24
N LYS A 17 -71.09 -19.47 13.16
CA LYS A 17 -70.38 -19.71 11.90
C LYS A 17 -70.25 -18.38 11.14
N PRO A 18 -69.04 -17.82 11.02
CA PRO A 18 -68.87 -16.49 10.43
C PRO A 18 -69.27 -16.48 8.95
N THR A 19 -69.84 -15.36 8.49
CA THR A 19 -70.11 -15.10 7.08
C THR A 19 -68.96 -14.37 6.42
N GLN A 20 -68.91 -14.32 5.07
CA GLN A 20 -67.86 -13.54 4.37
C GLN A 20 -67.83 -12.07 4.80
N GLN A 21 -68.99 -11.47 5.10
CA GLN A 21 -69.07 -10.09 5.54
C GLN A 21 -68.41 -9.86 6.90
N ASP A 22 -68.50 -10.82 7.83
CA ASP A 22 -67.87 -10.70 9.15
C ASP A 22 -66.33 -10.69 9.05
N PHE A 23 -65.76 -11.38 8.06
CA PHE A 23 -64.32 -11.35 7.80
C PHE A 23 -63.87 -10.04 7.16
N THR A 24 -64.70 -9.43 6.30
CA THR A 24 -64.44 -8.10 5.74
C THR A 24 -64.47 -7.03 6.83
N ASP A 25 -65.50 -7.04 7.68
CA ASP A 25 -65.64 -6.09 8.77
C ASP A 25 -64.48 -6.22 9.78
N LEU A 26 -63.96 -7.44 10.00
CA LEU A 26 -62.79 -7.66 10.85
C LEU A 26 -61.51 -7.04 10.27
N ILE A 27 -61.32 -7.11 8.95
CA ILE A 27 -60.16 -6.51 8.27
C ILE A 27 -60.24 -4.98 8.34
N ASP A 28 -61.42 -4.41 8.15
CA ASP A 28 -61.64 -2.96 8.26
C ASP A 28 -61.44 -2.45 9.69
N VAL A 29 -61.81 -3.24 10.70
CA VAL A 29 -61.64 -2.91 12.13
C VAL A 29 -60.20 -3.17 12.62
N ALA A 30 -59.47 -4.10 12.02
CA ALA A 30 -58.13 -4.48 12.48
C ALA A 30 -57.04 -3.46 12.13
N GLY A 31 -57.31 -2.52 11.21
CA GLY A 31 -56.32 -1.54 10.76
C GLY A 31 -55.30 -2.18 9.81
N GLY A 32 -54.91 -1.43 8.79
CA GLY A 32 -54.02 -1.92 7.73
C GLY A 32 -52.66 -2.42 8.22
N GLN A 33 -51.93 -3.09 7.32
CA GLN A 33 -50.57 -3.56 7.56
C GLN A 33 -49.70 -2.42 8.12
N GLY A 34 -49.00 -2.69 9.23
CA GLY A 34 -48.12 -1.72 9.88
C GLY A 34 -47.03 -1.21 8.93
N PRO A 35 -46.44 -0.03 9.22
CA PRO A 35 -45.43 0.56 8.36
C PRO A 35 -44.25 -0.41 8.19
N LYS A 36 -43.66 -0.41 6.99
CA LYS A 36 -42.41 -1.13 6.73
C LYS A 36 -41.35 -0.59 7.70
N GLY A 37 -40.64 -1.50 8.36
CA GLY A 37 -39.54 -1.12 9.26
C GLY A 37 -38.44 -0.34 8.53
N ASP A 38 -37.72 0.48 9.28
CA ASP A 38 -36.64 1.32 8.77
C ASP A 38 -35.50 0.48 8.14
N ALA A 39 -34.77 1.10 7.22
CA ALA A 39 -33.58 0.49 6.65
C ALA A 39 -32.52 0.27 7.73
N GLY A 40 -31.84 -0.89 7.68
CA GLY A 40 -30.73 -1.17 8.59
C GLY A 40 -29.58 -0.18 8.42
N VAL A 41 -28.82 0.03 9.51
CA VAL A 41 -27.65 0.92 9.48
C VAL A 41 -26.58 0.40 8.52
N LYS A 42 -25.88 1.33 7.86
CA LYS A 42 -24.73 1.00 7.00
C LYS A 42 -23.63 0.38 7.87
N GLY A 43 -23.01 -0.70 7.40
CA GLY A 43 -21.89 -1.33 8.10
C GLY A 43 -20.66 -0.43 8.20
N ASP A 44 -19.82 -0.71 9.19
CA ASP A 44 -18.60 0.05 9.46
C ASP A 44 -17.58 -0.03 8.32
N THR A 45 -16.72 0.99 8.25
CA THR A 45 -15.60 0.99 7.29
C THR A 45 -14.56 -0.04 7.71
N GLY A 46 -14.04 -0.80 6.74
CA GLY A 46 -13.01 -1.81 6.99
C GLY A 46 -11.72 -1.23 7.59
N ALA A 47 -10.98 -2.06 8.31
CA ALA A 47 -9.70 -1.67 8.91
C ALA A 47 -8.69 -1.21 7.84
N LYS A 48 -7.84 -0.25 8.21
CA LYS A 48 -6.71 0.17 7.39
C LYS A 48 -5.73 -1.02 7.24
N GLY A 49 -5.20 -1.21 6.03
CA GLY A 49 -4.21 -2.25 5.76
C GLY A 49 -2.91 -2.06 6.55
N GLU A 50 -2.15 -3.15 6.70
CA GLU A 50 -0.86 -3.16 7.39
C GLU A 50 0.20 -2.31 6.66
N VAL A 51 1.18 -1.83 7.41
CA VAL A 51 2.34 -1.11 6.85
C VAL A 51 3.25 -2.10 6.11
N GLY A 52 3.74 -1.71 4.93
CA GLY A 52 4.65 -2.54 4.14
C GLY A 52 5.96 -2.85 4.86
N ALA A 53 6.59 -3.97 4.50
CA ALA A 53 7.88 -4.39 5.05
C ALA A 53 8.99 -3.37 4.73
N LYS A 54 9.99 -3.28 5.62
CA LYS A 54 11.20 -2.49 5.37
C LYS A 54 11.93 -3.02 4.14
N GLY A 55 12.50 -2.12 3.33
CA GLY A 55 13.37 -2.48 2.21
C GLY A 55 14.62 -3.24 2.65
N ALA A 56 15.20 -4.02 1.74
CA ALA A 56 16.45 -4.74 1.98
C ALA A 56 17.63 -3.77 2.13
N ASP A 57 18.66 -4.21 2.86
CA ASP A 57 19.91 -3.46 2.99
C ASP A 57 20.65 -3.33 1.66
N GLY A 58 21.45 -2.27 1.53
CA GLY A 58 22.29 -2.03 0.37
C GLY A 58 23.40 -3.10 0.22
N LYS A 59 23.91 -3.26 -1.01
CA LYS A 59 25.06 -4.14 -1.29
C LYS A 59 26.36 -3.47 -0.85
N ASN A 60 27.34 -4.28 -0.44
CA ASN A 60 28.70 -3.81 -0.18
C ASN A 60 29.32 -3.21 -1.45
N GLY A 61 30.20 -2.22 -1.26
CA GLY A 61 31.00 -1.65 -2.36
C GLY A 61 32.01 -2.65 -2.94
N THR A 62 32.50 -2.37 -4.14
CA THR A 62 33.55 -3.16 -4.79
C THR A 62 34.93 -2.81 -4.21
N ASN A 63 35.86 -3.76 -4.28
CA ASN A 63 37.26 -3.50 -3.95
C ASN A 63 37.85 -2.38 -4.83
N GLY A 64 38.82 -1.64 -4.29
CA GLY A 64 39.60 -0.66 -5.06
C GLY A 64 40.52 -1.33 -6.09
N VAL A 65 41.01 -0.54 -7.05
CA VAL A 65 42.00 -0.98 -8.04
C VAL A 65 43.39 -1.10 -7.41
N ASN A 66 44.22 -2.01 -7.94
CA ASN A 66 45.63 -2.12 -7.53
C ASN A 66 46.39 -0.83 -7.88
N GLY A 67 47.36 -0.45 -7.04
CA GLY A 67 48.24 0.68 -7.31
C GLY A 67 49.20 0.44 -8.48
N ILE A 68 49.67 1.52 -9.10
CA ILE A 68 50.65 1.46 -10.19
C ILE A 68 52.06 1.58 -9.60
N GLY A 69 52.86 0.53 -9.71
CA GLY A 69 54.30 0.55 -9.41
C GLY A 69 55.13 1.11 -10.57
N VAL A 70 56.43 1.35 -10.32
CA VAL A 70 57.40 1.81 -11.34
C VAL A 70 58.11 0.60 -11.96
N LYS A 71 58.08 0.50 -13.30
CA LYS A 71 58.74 -0.56 -14.08
C LYS A 71 60.14 -0.15 -14.54
N SER A 72 60.29 1.07 -15.04
CA SER A 72 61.59 1.61 -15.50
C SER A 72 61.63 3.13 -15.41
N ILE A 73 62.85 3.68 -15.38
CA ILE A 73 63.11 5.12 -15.30
C ILE A 73 64.16 5.49 -16.36
N SER A 74 63.89 6.56 -17.10
CA SER A 74 64.85 7.20 -18.02
C SER A 74 65.01 8.67 -17.63
N LEU A 75 66.24 9.10 -17.41
CA LEU A 75 66.56 10.47 -16.99
C LEU A 75 67.20 11.25 -18.14
N THR A 76 66.88 12.53 -18.21
CA THR A 76 67.49 13.49 -19.12
C THR A 76 68.52 14.31 -18.36
N VAL A 77 69.75 14.34 -18.87
CA VAL A 77 70.85 15.15 -18.35
C VAL A 77 71.20 16.26 -19.34
N ASP A 78 71.58 17.42 -18.83
CA ASP A 78 72.21 18.47 -19.64
C ASP A 78 73.71 18.24 -19.84
N SER A 79 74.35 19.10 -20.62
CA SER A 79 75.79 19.05 -20.90
C SER A 79 76.67 19.26 -19.67
N ALA A 80 76.12 19.78 -18.57
CA ALA A 80 76.80 19.96 -17.28
C ALA A 80 76.59 18.75 -16.35
N GLY A 81 75.83 17.74 -16.77
CA GLY A 81 75.51 16.55 -15.97
C GLY A 81 74.34 16.74 -15.00
N LYS A 82 73.61 17.86 -15.07
CA LYS A 82 72.42 18.10 -14.23
C LYS A 82 71.21 17.38 -14.82
N ILE A 83 70.43 16.74 -13.95
CA ILE A 83 69.14 16.15 -14.33
C ILE A 83 68.14 17.28 -14.60
N THR A 84 67.62 17.32 -15.83
CA THR A 84 66.66 18.34 -16.29
C THR A 84 65.26 17.78 -16.49
N GLY A 85 65.10 16.45 -16.46
CA GLY A 85 63.81 15.80 -16.61
C GLY A 85 63.93 14.29 -16.72
N GLY A 86 62.87 13.64 -17.16
CA GLY A 86 62.87 12.21 -17.45
C GLY A 86 61.47 11.67 -17.70
N THR A 87 61.40 10.37 -17.93
CA THR A 87 60.16 9.60 -17.99
C THR A 87 60.26 8.38 -17.10
N TRP A 88 59.15 7.96 -16.51
CA TRP A 88 59.02 6.67 -15.86
C TRP A 88 57.89 5.87 -16.53
N ILE A 89 58.11 4.56 -16.69
CA ILE A 89 57.11 3.64 -17.18
C ILE A 89 56.47 2.94 -15.99
N GLY A 90 55.14 2.99 -15.90
CA GLY A 90 54.40 2.28 -14.88
C GLY A 90 54.33 0.78 -15.13
N THR A 91 53.95 0.03 -14.11
CA THR A 91 53.58 -1.40 -14.23
C THR A 91 52.39 -1.62 -15.18
N ASP A 92 51.65 -0.55 -15.48
CA ASP A 92 50.59 -0.48 -16.49
C ASP A 92 51.09 -0.12 -17.91
N ASP A 93 52.40 -0.11 -18.12
CA ASP A 93 53.06 0.20 -19.40
C ASP A 93 52.81 1.63 -19.93
N LYS A 94 52.29 2.54 -19.10
CA LYS A 94 52.15 3.95 -19.47
C LYS A 94 53.40 4.75 -19.12
N SER A 95 53.77 5.65 -20.02
CA SER A 95 54.85 6.62 -19.80
C SER A 95 54.33 7.87 -19.10
N ASN A 96 55.05 8.32 -18.09
CA ASN A 96 54.74 9.49 -17.29
C ASN A 96 55.98 10.38 -17.16
N ALA A 97 55.81 11.69 -17.13
CA ALA A 97 56.92 12.64 -17.02
C ALA A 97 57.46 12.71 -15.59
N ILE A 98 58.77 12.89 -15.47
CA ILE A 98 59.45 13.26 -14.22
C ILE A 98 59.67 14.78 -14.25
N THR A 99 59.07 15.46 -13.29
CA THR A 99 59.25 16.90 -13.08
C THR A 99 60.36 17.15 -12.06
N ILE A 100 61.35 17.98 -12.42
CA ILE A 100 62.41 18.40 -11.52
C ILE A 100 62.08 19.78 -10.99
N ASN A 101 61.85 19.88 -9.69
CA ASN A 101 61.68 21.17 -9.01
C ASN A 101 63.08 21.73 -8.73
N SER A 102 63.38 22.90 -9.31
CA SER A 102 64.65 23.62 -9.17
C SER A 102 64.74 24.41 -7.88
#